data_AF-A0A7S2LN35-F1
#
_entry.id   AF-A0A7S2LN35-F1
#
_cell.length_a   1.000
_cell.length_b   1.000
_cell.length_c   1.000
_cell.angle_alpha   90.00
_cell.angle_beta   90.00
_cell.angle_gamma   90.00
#
_symmetry.space_group_name_H-M   'P 1'
#
loop_
_entity.id
_entity.type
_entity.pdbx_description
1 polymer ?
#
loop_
_entity_poly.entity_id
_entity_poly.type
_entity_poly.pdbx_seq_one_letter_code
_entity_poly.pdbx_strand_id
1 'polypeptide(L)'
;MGASITDDPIKGTNVFIIGTVRSNEVDNSSDLTEFLEQVQSCRNVTVTDMSLQDLSPDDVNVMTSEALCYSQRLTRSLAGIVHQKTEGNPFYIKEFLNDLTVENLLVYSFSEKMWEWDEELIESRTISDGVAEIL
;
A
#
# COMPACT_ATOMS: atom_id res chain seq x y z
N MET A 1 -4.27 -19.62 -33.67
CA MET A 1 -4.77 -20.56 -32.65
C MET A 1 -4.81 -19.79 -31.34
N GLY A 2 -5.88 -19.03 -31.13
CA GLY A 2 -6.14 -18.27 -29.91
C GLY A 2 -7.57 -18.56 -29.53
N ALA A 3 -7.80 -19.09 -28.33
CA ALA A 3 -9.14 -19.39 -27.86
C ALA A 3 -9.84 -18.06 -27.57
N SER A 4 -10.78 -17.67 -28.43
CA SER A 4 -11.73 -16.61 -28.12
C SER A 4 -12.76 -17.21 -27.16
N ILE A 5 -12.71 -16.79 -25.90
CA ILE A 5 -13.82 -16.98 -24.96
C ILE A 5 -14.79 -15.84 -25.27
N THR A 6 -15.58 -16.01 -26.32
CA THR A 6 -16.84 -15.29 -26.46
C THR A 6 -17.92 -16.36 -26.43
N ASP A 7 -18.21 -16.81 -25.22
CA ASP A 7 -19.44 -17.52 -24.91
C ASP A 7 -20.60 -16.56 -25.21
N ASP A 8 -21.67 -17.08 -25.80
CA ASP A 8 -22.87 -16.33 -26.19
C ASP A 8 -23.30 -15.29 -25.12
N PRO A 9 -23.83 -14.12 -25.51
CA PRO A 9 -24.26 -13.11 -24.55
C PRO A 9 -25.41 -13.65 -23.70
N ILE A 10 -25.08 -14.11 -22.49
CA ILE A 10 -26.05 -14.42 -21.46
C ILE A 10 -26.78 -13.11 -21.13
N LYS A 11 -28.03 -13.03 -21.60
CA LYS A 11 -28.93 -11.90 -21.38
C LYS A 11 -29.03 -11.62 -19.86
N GLY A 12 -28.44 -10.52 -19.40
CA GLY A 12 -28.55 -10.05 -18.01
C GLY A 12 -27.27 -10.12 -17.16
N THR A 13 -26.13 -10.54 -17.71
CA THR A 13 -24.87 -10.56 -16.94
C THR A 13 -24.17 -9.19 -17.00
N ASN A 14 -24.10 -8.50 -15.86
CA ASN A 14 -23.26 -7.31 -15.71
C ASN A 14 -21.87 -7.75 -15.21
N VAL A 15 -20.81 -7.30 -15.86
CA VAL A 15 -19.42 -7.58 -15.46
C VAL A 15 -18.81 -6.31 -14.88
N PHE A 16 -18.17 -6.44 -13.71
CA PHE A 16 -17.34 -5.39 -13.13
C PHE A 16 -15.87 -5.80 -13.22
N ILE A 17 -15.03 -4.92 -13.76
CA ILE A 17 -13.61 -5.19 -13.99
C ILE A 17 -12.81 -4.20 -13.13
N ILE A 18 -11.85 -4.72 -12.39
CA ILE A 18 -10.85 -3.93 -11.65
C ILE A 18 -9.49 -4.28 -12.22
N GLY A 19 -8.74 -3.26 -12.62
CA GLY A 19 -7.35 -3.37 -13.05
C GLY A 19 -6.46 -2.50 -12.19
N THR A 20 -5.19 -2.89 -12.08
CA THR A 20 -4.14 -2.09 -11.46
C THR A 20 -2.98 -1.99 -12.42
N VAL A 21 -2.43 -0.79 -12.59
CA VAL A 21 -1.26 -0.56 -13.42
C VAL A 21 -0.29 0.33 -12.65
N ARG A 22 1.01 0.11 -12.82
CA ARG A 22 2.02 1.04 -12.30
C ARG A 22 2.12 2.25 -13.20
N SER A 23 2.23 3.44 -12.61
CA SER A 23 2.31 4.70 -13.34
C SER A 23 3.43 4.69 -14.39
N ASN A 24 4.59 4.11 -14.03
CA ASN A 24 5.75 3.99 -14.92
C ASN A 24 5.52 3.04 -16.12
N GLU A 25 4.57 2.10 -16.05
CA GLU A 25 4.27 1.18 -17.15
C GLU A 25 3.27 1.77 -18.16
N VAL A 26 2.38 2.67 -17.72
CA VAL A 26 1.44 3.38 -18.60
C VAL A 26 2.21 4.25 -19.61
N ASP A 27 3.17 5.04 -19.13
CA ASP A 27 3.95 5.95 -19.99
C ASP A 27 4.85 5.21 -20.99
N ASN A 28 5.21 3.95 -20.69
CA ASN A 28 6.12 3.14 -21.48
C ASN A 28 5.42 2.11 -22.38
N SER A 29 4.09 1.95 -22.28
CA SER A 29 3.32 0.97 -23.05
C SER A 29 2.29 1.64 -23.94
N SER A 30 2.62 1.76 -25.23
CA SER A 30 1.68 2.23 -26.26
C SER A 30 0.43 1.36 -26.32
N ASP A 31 0.59 0.04 -26.17
CA ASP A 31 -0.49 -0.93 -26.34
C ASP A 31 -1.51 -0.86 -25.19
N LEU A 32 -1.03 -0.63 -23.96
CA LEU A 32 -1.90 -0.47 -22.79
C LEU A 32 -2.65 0.86 -22.84
N THR A 33 -1.96 1.93 -23.24
CA THR A 33 -2.58 3.25 -23.41
C THR A 33 -3.69 3.20 -24.45
N GLU A 34 -3.42 2.59 -25.62
CA GLU A 34 -4.43 2.42 -26.67
C GLU A 34 -5.63 1.58 -26.19
N PHE A 35 -5.38 0.50 -25.44
CA PHE A 35 -6.46 -0.31 -24.87
C PHE A 35 -7.32 0.49 -23.88
N LEU A 36 -6.72 1.27 -22.98
CA LEU A 36 -7.46 2.10 -22.02
C LEU A 36 -8.29 3.18 -22.72
N GLU A 37 -7.75 3.83 -23.76
CA GLU A 37 -8.48 4.80 -24.58
C GLU A 37 -9.70 4.17 -25.29
N GLN A 38 -9.56 2.94 -25.81
CA GLN A 38 -10.66 2.20 -26.41
C GLN A 38 -11.77 1.90 -25.40
N VAL A 39 -11.41 1.49 -24.18
CA VAL A 39 -12.38 1.21 -23.11
C VAL A 39 -13.09 2.50 -22.67
N GLN A 40 -12.37 3.60 -22.51
CA GLN A 40 -12.95 4.91 -22.16
C GLN A 40 -13.88 5.45 -23.27
N SER A 41 -13.64 5.09 -24.53
CA SER A 41 -14.48 5.49 -25.67
C SER A 41 -15.79 4.69 -25.78
N CYS A 42 -15.97 3.62 -25.01
CA CYS A 42 -17.19 2.81 -25.02
C CYS A 42 -18.38 3.55 -24.40
N ARG A 43 -19.40 3.85 -25.22
CA ARG A 43 -20.59 4.64 -24.83
C ARG A 43 -21.41 4.07 -23.65
N ASN A 44 -21.25 2.79 -23.33
CA ASN A 44 -22.05 2.06 -22.34
C ASN A 44 -21.22 1.55 -21.14
N VAL A 45 -19.98 2.01 -20.99
CA VAL A 45 -19.07 1.60 -19.91
C VAL A 45 -18.73 2.83 -19.08
N THR A 46 -18.89 2.74 -17.76
CA THR A 46 -18.39 3.77 -16.84
C THR A 46 -16.99 3.37 -16.39
N VAL A 47 -15.99 4.18 -16.74
CA VAL A 47 -14.61 3.98 -16.30
C VAL A 47 -14.33 4.96 -15.15
N THR A 48 -13.66 4.47 -14.11
CA THR A 48 -13.23 5.29 -12.97
C THR A 48 -11.75 5.04 -12.75
N ASP A 49 -10.95 6.07 -13.00
CA ASP A 49 -9.53 6.05 -12.74
C ASP A 49 -9.27 6.53 -11.31
N MET A 50 -8.51 5.73 -10.56
CA MET A 50 -8.12 6.03 -9.18
C MET A 50 -6.61 5.91 -9.05
N SER A 51 -5.95 7.03 -8.76
CA SER A 51 -4.54 7.04 -8.40
C SER A 51 -4.42 6.77 -6.90
N LEU A 52 -3.68 5.72 -6.55
CA LEU A 52 -3.31 5.43 -5.16
C LEU A 52 -2.13 6.30 -4.78
N GLN A 53 -2.32 7.15 -3.78
CA GLN A 53 -1.25 7.94 -3.16
C GLN A 53 -0.69 7.18 -1.96
N ASP A 54 0.50 7.58 -1.53
CA ASP A 54 1.06 7.13 -0.26
C ASP A 54 0.17 7.56 0.93
N LEU A 55 0.26 6.82 2.03
CA LEU A 55 -0.57 7.04 3.21
C LEU A 55 -0.17 8.33 3.92
N SER A 56 -1.17 9.11 4.32
CA SER A 56 -0.93 10.30 5.13
C SER A 56 -0.42 9.92 6.53
N PRO A 57 0.20 10.86 7.28
CA PRO A 57 0.63 10.59 8.66
C PRO A 57 -0.51 10.09 9.57
N ASP A 58 -1.73 10.59 9.36
CA ASP A 58 -2.89 10.15 10.13
C ASP A 58 -3.32 8.73 9.72
N ASP A 59 -3.26 8.36 8.44
CA ASP A 59 -3.54 6.99 7.98
C ASP A 59 -2.49 5.99 8.49
N VAL A 60 -1.21 6.38 8.49
CA VAL A 60 -0.15 5.56 9.11
C VAL A 60 -0.43 5.37 10.60
N ASN A 61 -0.87 6.42 11.30
CA ASN A 61 -1.22 6.30 12.71
C ASN A 61 -2.43 5.40 12.96
N VAL A 62 -3.44 5.40 12.08
CA VAL A 62 -4.54 4.43 12.13
C VAL A 62 -3.99 3.01 11.96
N MET A 63 -3.17 2.77 10.94
CA MET A 63 -2.58 1.46 10.67
C MET A 63 -1.71 0.96 11.84
N THR A 64 -0.85 1.81 12.41
CA THR A 64 -0.02 1.47 13.58
C THR A 64 -0.86 1.22 14.83
N SER A 65 -1.89 2.05 15.06
CA SER A 65 -2.84 1.90 16.17
C SER A 65 -3.56 0.55 16.13
N GLU A 66 -4.05 0.16 14.95
CA GLU A 66 -4.73 -1.12 14.74
C GLU A 66 -3.76 -2.31 14.88
N ALA A 67 -2.55 -2.20 14.31
CA ALA A 67 -1.54 -3.25 14.41
C ALA A 67 -1.10 -3.54 15.85
N LEU A 68 -0.94 -2.49 16.67
CA LEU A 68 -0.50 -2.60 18.06
C LEU A 68 -1.65 -2.73 19.07
N CYS A 69 -2.90 -2.65 18.61
CA CYS A 69 -4.10 -2.62 19.47
C CYS A 69 -4.06 -1.50 20.53
N TYR A 70 -3.51 -0.34 20.17
CA TYR A 70 -3.49 0.85 21.00
C TYR A 70 -4.36 1.96 20.46
N SER A 71 -4.71 2.93 21.31
CA SER A 71 -5.36 4.15 20.82
C SER A 71 -4.40 4.96 19.95
N GLN A 72 -4.92 5.59 18.90
CA GLN A 72 -4.18 6.50 18.01
C GLN A 72 -3.40 7.60 18.73
N ARG A 73 -3.83 7.98 19.95
CA ARG A 73 -3.10 8.95 20.78
C ARG A 73 -1.74 8.43 21.25
N LEU A 74 -1.65 7.13 21.58
CA LEU A 74 -0.45 6.49 22.11
C LEU A 74 0.53 6.13 20.99
N THR A 75 0.03 5.79 19.81
CA THR A 75 0.86 5.41 18.65
C THR A 75 1.34 6.59 17.83
N ARG A 76 0.89 7.82 18.13
CA ARG A 76 1.13 8.98 17.25
C ARG A 76 2.61 9.30 17.04
N SER A 77 3.42 9.15 18.09
CA SER A 77 4.86 9.42 18.01
C SER A 77 5.56 8.38 17.12
N LEU A 78 5.38 7.09 17.43
CA LEU A 78 5.88 5.98 16.61
C LEU A 78 5.42 6.09 15.15
N ALA A 79 4.13 6.35 14.91
CA ALA A 79 3.58 6.50 13.57
C ALA A 79 4.20 7.67 12.80
N GLY A 80 4.57 8.76 13.50
CA GLY A 80 5.29 9.88 12.92
C GLY A 80 6.69 9.46 12.43
N ILE A 81 7.41 8.69 13.24
CA ILE A 81 8.73 8.16 12.86
C ILE A 81 8.60 7.20 11.68
N VAL A 82 7.64 6.27 11.75
CA VAL A 82 7.36 5.31 10.67
C VAL A 82 7.06 6.07 9.37
N HIS A 83 6.12 7.01 9.38
CA HIS A 83 5.79 7.80 8.19
C HIS A 83 6.99 8.59 7.67
N GLN A 84 7.77 9.24 8.54
CA GLN A 84 8.95 10.00 8.14
C GLN A 84 9.98 9.11 7.43
N LYS A 85 10.17 7.89 7.92
CA LYS A 85 11.10 6.93 7.33
C LYS A 85 10.54 6.43 6.00
N THR A 86 9.28 6.00 5.96
CA THR A 86 8.74 5.24 4.82
C THR A 86 8.02 6.08 3.77
N GLU A 87 7.96 7.40 3.97
CA GLU A 87 7.23 8.36 3.13
C GLU A 87 5.75 7.98 2.90
N GLY A 88 5.15 7.27 3.86
CA GLY A 88 3.76 6.81 3.75
C GLY A 88 3.54 5.59 2.86
N ASN A 89 4.59 5.01 2.26
CA ASN A 89 4.44 3.85 1.38
C ASN A 89 4.01 2.60 2.17
N PRO A 90 2.83 1.98 1.90
CA PRO A 90 2.32 0.84 2.68
C PRO A 90 3.24 -0.37 2.73
N PHE A 91 4.00 -0.62 1.66
CA PHE A 91 4.96 -1.72 1.62
C PHE A 91 6.11 -1.44 2.59
N TYR A 92 6.71 -0.25 2.54
CA TYR A 92 7.78 0.15 3.45
C TYR A 92 7.34 0.25 4.90
N ILE A 93 6.10 0.70 5.17
CA ILE A 93 5.55 0.73 6.53
C ILE A 93 5.56 -0.68 7.13
N LYS A 94 5.07 -1.66 6.37
CA LYS A 94 5.02 -3.06 6.83
C LYS A 94 6.42 -3.62 7.05
N GLU A 95 7.33 -3.45 6.09
CA GLU A 95 8.70 -3.95 6.20
C GLU A 95 9.43 -3.30 7.36
N PHE A 96 9.30 -1.98 7.53
CA PHE A 96 9.94 -1.26 8.63
C PHE A 96 9.42 -1.74 10.01
N LEU A 97 8.10 -1.90 10.19
CA LEU A 97 7.55 -2.43 11.43
C LEU A 97 8.01 -3.87 11.73
N ASN A 98 8.15 -4.70 10.69
CA ASN A 98 8.71 -6.05 10.82
C ASN A 98 10.19 -5.99 11.25
N ASP A 99 10.99 -5.14 10.63
CA ASP A 99 12.40 -4.93 10.98
C ASP A 99 12.56 -4.51 12.44
N LEU A 100 11.73 -3.56 12.91
CA LEU A 100 11.74 -3.15 14.32
C LEU A 100 11.44 -4.31 15.26
N THR A 101 10.56 -5.23 14.85
CA THR A 101 10.24 -6.42 15.64
C THR A 101 11.39 -7.42 15.64
N VAL A 102 12.00 -7.69 14.48
CA VAL A 102 13.16 -8.60 14.33
C VAL A 102 14.35 -8.12 15.16
N GLU A 103 14.52 -6.81 15.29
CA GLU A 103 15.64 -6.20 15.99
C GLU A 103 15.38 -5.91 17.47
N ASN A 104 14.19 -6.27 17.96
CA ASN A 104 13.76 -6.02 19.33
C ASN A 104 13.69 -4.52 19.68
N LEU A 105 13.41 -3.66 18.70
CA LEU A 105 13.11 -2.25 18.89
C LEU A 105 11.61 -1.99 19.08
N LEU A 106 10.77 -2.95 18.66
CA LEU A 106 9.34 -2.99 18.91
C LEU A 106 9.00 -4.37 19.48
N VAL A 107 8.76 -4.45 20.78
CA VAL A 107 8.65 -5.73 21.51
C VAL A 107 7.35 -5.78 22.28
N TYR A 108 6.67 -6.93 22.23
CA TYR A 108 5.55 -7.20 23.11
C TYR A 108 6.04 -7.76 24.46
N SER A 109 5.92 -6.96 25.51
CA SER A 109 6.24 -7.31 26.89
C SER A 109 5.14 -8.19 27.49
N PHE A 110 5.44 -9.46 27.75
CA PHE A 110 4.44 -10.38 28.34
C PHE A 110 4.16 -10.11 29.81
N SER A 111 5.12 -9.55 30.55
CA SER A 111 4.94 -9.16 31.96
C SER A 111 3.98 -8.00 32.09
N GLU A 112 4.19 -6.96 31.28
CA GLU A 112 3.40 -5.72 31.31
C GLU A 112 2.16 -5.81 30.38
N LYS A 113 2.09 -6.85 29.53
CA LYS A 113 1.05 -7.07 28.51
C LYS A 113 0.89 -5.87 27.59
N MET A 114 2.02 -5.32 27.16
CA MET A 114 2.07 -4.06 26.45
C MET A 114 3.16 -4.08 25.37
N TRP A 115 2.96 -3.33 24.28
CA TRP A 115 4.04 -3.06 23.34
C TRP A 115 4.95 -1.99 23.92
N GLU A 116 6.24 -2.24 23.80
CA GLU A 116 7.32 -1.35 24.22
C GLU A 116 8.18 -1.04 22.99
N TRP A 117 8.60 0.22 22.86
CA TRP A 117 9.50 0.68 21.82
C TRP A 117 10.37 1.82 22.35
N ASP A 118 11.54 1.99 21.73
CA ASP A 118 12.47 3.07 22.03
C ASP A 118 12.55 4.01 20.83
N GLU A 119 11.96 5.20 20.98
CA GLU A 119 11.86 6.18 19.90
C GLU A 119 13.23 6.72 19.48
N GLU A 120 14.16 6.91 20.41
CA GLU A 120 15.51 7.41 20.08
C GLU A 120 16.27 6.39 19.23
N LEU A 121 16.19 5.10 19.60
CA LEU A 121 16.81 4.03 18.81
C LEU A 121 16.17 3.90 17.43
N ILE A 122 14.84 3.95 17.34
CA ILE A 122 14.11 3.86 16.06
C ILE A 122 14.43 5.07 15.15
N GLU A 123 14.47 6.28 15.70
CA GLU A 123 14.82 7.48 14.93
C GLU A 123 16.25 7.44 14.40
N SER A 124 17.20 6.92 15.20
CA SER A 124 18.60 6.78 14.82
C SER A 124 18.83 5.77 13.68
N ARG A 125 17.83 4.93 13.40
CA ARG A 125 17.91 3.90 12.38
C ARG A 125 17.77 4.50 10.98
N THR A 126 18.68 4.12 10.08
CA THR A 126 18.44 4.31 8.64
C THR A 126 17.52 3.19 8.16
N ILE A 127 16.57 3.47 7.26
CA ILE A 127 15.92 2.36 6.53
C ILE A 127 17.01 1.65 5.74
N SER A 128 17.05 0.32 5.83
CA SER A 128 17.96 -0.47 5.01
C SER A 128 17.68 -0.17 3.54
N ASP A 129 18.70 0.20 2.77
CA ASP A 129 18.64 0.51 1.32
C ASP A 129 18.10 -0.63 0.43
N GLY A 130 17.61 -1.73 1.03
CA GLY A 130 17.19 -2.95 0.34
C GLY A 130 15.96 -2.83 -0.57
N VAL A 131 15.37 -1.64 -0.74
CA VAL A 131 14.24 -1.44 -1.66
C VAL A 131 14.34 -0.19 -2.54
N ALA A 132 15.53 0.41 -2.64
CA ALA A 132 15.81 1.41 -3.66
C ALA A 132 15.75 0.86 -5.12
N GLU A 133 15.34 -0.40 -5.31
CA GLU A 133 15.36 -1.11 -6.59
C GLU A 133 13.96 -1.37 -7.20
N ILE A 134 12.87 -0.80 -6.67
CA ILE A 134 11.50 -1.03 -7.18
C ILE A 134 10.80 0.24 -7.71
N LEU A 135 11.49 1.39 -7.83
CA LEU A 135 10.96 2.60 -8.48
C LEU A 135 11.22 2.61 -9.99
#